data_AF-A0A6B4JLZ3-F1
#
_entry.id   AF-A0A6B4JLZ3-F1
#
_cell.length_a   1.000
_cell.length_b   1.000
_cell.length_c   1.000
_cell.angle_alpha   90.00
_cell.angle_beta   90.00
_cell.angle_gamma   90.00
#
_symmetry.space_group_name_H-M   'P 1'
#
loop_
_entity.id
_entity.type
_entity.pdbx_description
1 polymer ?
#
loop_
_entity_poly.entity_id
_entity_poly.type
_entity_poly.pdbx_seq_one_letter_code
_entity_poly.pdbx_strand_id
1 'polypeptide(L)'
;MGYEVDELKDLPEEWITLLNSMPKVKNEFIDYKRANRDEMIPPYFFSYFSEDYMLCKPYFLCFERGEEVFNNFYNLFGKNEPTSKEIDDIILKKLFIKRIEGINDLYKLSNERLYNIQNMKFEKTTYDELSEEYNLHDIEEIDIKDYCSEIMWTKVLPDEKQNPICAFEEALYNLTLEYNIVYYILWPLGKKDNIENPYSPYVELWKKGIKTYVIDENLVKYIL
;
A
#
# COMPACT_ATOMS: atom_id res chain seq x y z
N MET A 1 -10.49 35.04 -17.89
CA MET A 1 -9.32 34.37 -17.28
C MET A 1 -9.38 34.65 -15.79
N GLY A 2 -9.64 33.64 -14.96
CA GLY A 2 -9.75 33.87 -13.51
C GLY A 2 -10.41 32.78 -12.66
N TYR A 3 -10.76 31.60 -13.22
CA TYR A 3 -11.44 30.54 -12.46
C TYR A 3 -10.68 29.22 -12.35
N GLU A 4 -9.58 28.99 -13.09
CA GLU A 4 -8.84 27.70 -13.06
C GLU A 4 -7.84 27.56 -11.89
N VAL A 5 -7.60 28.62 -11.11
CA VAL A 5 -6.51 28.66 -10.11
C VAL A 5 -6.97 28.23 -8.71
N ASP A 6 -8.28 28.05 -8.48
CA ASP A 6 -8.80 27.73 -7.14
C ASP A 6 -8.98 26.21 -6.91
N GLU A 7 -9.21 25.41 -7.96
CA GLU A 7 -9.49 23.96 -7.82
C GLU A 7 -8.26 23.07 -7.68
N LEU A 8 -7.08 23.54 -8.10
CA LEU A 8 -5.81 22.78 -8.03
C LEU A 8 -4.80 23.39 -7.04
N LYS A 9 -5.24 24.38 -6.23
CA LYS A 9 -4.37 25.20 -5.38
C LYS A 9 -3.62 24.43 -4.29
N ASP A 10 -4.11 23.25 -3.95
CA ASP A 10 -3.54 22.37 -2.94
C ASP A 10 -2.53 21.38 -3.54
N LEU A 11 -2.41 21.32 -4.87
CA LEU A 11 -1.41 20.49 -5.54
C LEU A 11 -0.05 21.19 -5.62
N PRO A 12 1.04 20.41 -5.64
CA PRO A 12 2.36 20.92 -5.99
C PRO A 12 2.40 21.48 -7.42
N GLU A 13 3.18 22.53 -7.63
CA GLU A 13 3.31 23.19 -8.95
C GLU A 13 3.79 22.22 -10.05
N GLU A 14 4.63 21.25 -9.68
CA GLU A 14 5.11 20.20 -10.58
C GLU A 14 3.96 19.34 -11.10
N TRP A 15 3.02 18.95 -10.23
CA TRP A 15 1.83 18.18 -10.62
C TRP A 15 0.86 19.01 -11.45
N ILE A 16 0.67 20.28 -11.13
CA ILE A 16 -0.14 21.19 -11.95
C ILE A 16 0.44 21.30 -13.36
N THR A 17 1.77 21.39 -13.48
CA THR A 17 2.48 21.44 -14.76
C THR A 17 2.26 20.16 -15.57
N LEU A 18 2.35 18.99 -14.92
CA LEU A 18 2.08 17.70 -15.55
C LEU A 18 0.61 17.59 -16.01
N LEU A 19 -0.35 17.94 -15.16
CA LEU A 19 -1.77 17.92 -15.50
C LEU A 19 -2.09 18.85 -16.69
N ASN A 20 -1.48 20.04 -16.74
CA ASN A 20 -1.64 20.95 -17.88
C ASN A 20 -1.17 20.35 -19.22
N SER A 21 -0.24 19.39 -19.19
CA SER A 21 0.18 18.66 -20.39
C SER A 21 -0.78 17.51 -20.78
N MET A 22 -1.76 17.18 -19.94
CA MET A 22 -2.72 16.07 -20.11
C MET A 22 -4.16 16.57 -19.95
N PRO A 23 -4.73 17.33 -20.92
CA PRO A 23 -6.01 18.03 -20.74
C PRO A 23 -7.19 17.14 -20.34
N LYS A 24 -7.25 15.90 -20.85
CA LYS A 24 -8.29 14.95 -20.48
C LYS A 24 -8.22 14.58 -18.99
N VAL A 25 -7.04 14.18 -18.53
CA VAL A 25 -6.79 13.82 -17.11
C VAL A 25 -7.04 15.02 -16.21
N LYS A 26 -6.55 16.21 -16.60
CA LYS A 26 -6.78 17.45 -15.85
C LYS A 26 -8.27 17.76 -15.66
N ASN A 27 -9.08 17.63 -16.70
CA ASN A 27 -10.51 17.92 -16.61
C ASN A 27 -11.22 16.94 -15.67
N GLU A 28 -10.94 15.63 -15.79
CA GLU A 28 -11.50 14.62 -14.89
C GLU A 28 -11.08 14.85 -13.43
N PHE A 29 -9.85 15.29 -13.21
CA PHE A 29 -9.31 15.65 -11.90
C PHE A 29 -10.03 16.87 -11.30
N ILE A 30 -10.21 17.94 -12.09
CA ILE A 30 -10.91 19.16 -11.65
C ILE A 30 -12.38 18.87 -11.34
N ASP A 31 -13.06 18.09 -12.18
CA ASP A 31 -14.46 17.73 -11.96
C ASP A 31 -14.64 16.95 -10.66
N TYR A 32 -13.69 16.06 -10.32
CA TYR A 32 -13.67 15.38 -9.03
C TYR A 32 -13.50 16.36 -7.86
N LYS A 33 -12.48 17.24 -7.92
CA LYS A 33 -12.18 18.24 -6.89
C LYS A 33 -13.35 19.17 -6.58
N ARG A 34 -14.15 19.51 -7.60
CA ARG A 34 -15.36 20.32 -7.42
C ARG A 34 -16.42 19.63 -6.57
N ALA A 35 -16.53 18.31 -6.70
CA ALA A 35 -17.45 17.47 -5.93
C ALA A 35 -16.88 17.11 -4.54
N ASN A 36 -15.57 16.93 -4.43
CA ASN A 36 -14.89 16.48 -3.21
C ASN A 36 -13.70 17.40 -2.91
N ARG A 37 -13.96 18.44 -2.12
CA ARG A 37 -12.98 19.54 -1.89
C ARG A 37 -11.90 19.22 -0.88
N ASP A 38 -12.10 18.18 -0.08
CA ASP A 38 -11.22 17.84 1.05
C ASP A 38 -10.10 16.87 0.64
N GLU A 39 -10.23 16.20 -0.51
CA GLU A 39 -9.27 15.21 -0.99
C GLU A 39 -8.19 15.85 -1.86
N MET A 40 -6.92 15.66 -1.53
CA MET A 40 -5.80 16.17 -2.34
C MET A 40 -5.74 15.46 -3.71
N ILE A 41 -5.96 14.15 -3.74
CA ILE A 41 -5.88 13.32 -4.95
C ILE A 41 -7.20 12.56 -5.17
N PRO A 42 -7.76 12.54 -6.39
CA PRO A 42 -8.89 11.69 -6.71
C PRO A 42 -8.57 10.20 -6.45
N PRO A 43 -9.48 9.44 -5.82
CA PRO A 43 -9.25 8.03 -5.47
C PRO A 43 -9.05 7.13 -6.70
N TYR A 44 -9.49 7.55 -7.88
CA TYR A 44 -9.30 6.81 -9.12
C TYR A 44 -8.16 7.38 -9.99
N PHE A 45 -7.26 8.18 -9.43
CA PHE A 45 -6.14 8.81 -10.15
C PHE A 45 -5.35 7.84 -11.03
N PHE A 46 -5.00 6.65 -10.52
CA PHE A 46 -4.24 5.67 -11.31
C PHE A 46 -5.02 5.06 -12.47
N SER A 47 -6.37 5.03 -12.40
CA SER A 47 -7.20 4.49 -13.47
C SER A 47 -7.07 5.29 -14.78
N TYR A 48 -6.75 6.58 -14.68
CA TYR A 48 -6.45 7.45 -15.83
C TYR A 48 -5.26 6.97 -16.65
N PHE A 49 -4.38 6.16 -16.06
CA PHE A 49 -3.14 5.65 -16.64
C PHE A 49 -3.15 4.13 -16.83
N SER A 50 -4.32 3.49 -16.72
CA SER A 50 -4.45 2.02 -16.79
C SER A 50 -3.97 1.39 -18.10
N GLU A 51 -3.90 2.16 -19.19
CA GLU A 51 -3.34 1.71 -20.47
C GLU A 51 -1.80 1.67 -20.45
N ASP A 52 -1.15 2.60 -19.75
CA ASP A 52 0.30 2.64 -19.58
C ASP A 52 0.68 3.42 -18.31
N TYR A 53 0.99 2.66 -17.26
CA TYR A 53 1.41 3.22 -15.98
C TYR A 53 2.76 3.95 -16.03
N MET A 54 3.55 3.86 -17.11
CA MET A 54 4.71 4.73 -17.28
C MET A 54 4.33 6.21 -17.39
N LEU A 55 3.11 6.51 -17.84
CA LEU A 55 2.64 7.87 -18.00
C LEU A 55 2.45 8.60 -16.65
N CYS A 56 2.23 7.87 -15.55
CA CYS A 56 2.16 8.49 -14.23
C CYS A 56 3.53 8.62 -13.54
N LYS A 57 4.61 8.03 -14.09
CA LYS A 57 5.98 8.11 -13.54
C LYS A 57 6.41 9.53 -13.15
N PRO A 58 6.19 10.56 -13.99
CA PRO A 58 6.64 11.93 -13.67
C PRO A 58 6.06 12.47 -12.36
N TYR A 59 4.84 12.06 -11.98
CA TYR A 59 4.22 12.50 -10.72
C TYR A 59 4.99 12.02 -9.48
N PHE A 60 5.77 10.93 -9.59
CA PHE A 60 6.61 10.45 -8.52
C PHE A 60 8.01 11.10 -8.55
N LEU A 61 8.60 11.24 -9.74
CA LEU A 61 9.99 11.70 -9.88
C LEU A 61 10.24 13.15 -9.41
N CYS A 62 9.18 13.93 -9.26
CA CYS A 62 9.27 15.31 -8.75
C CYS A 62 9.69 15.38 -7.28
N PHE A 63 9.62 14.28 -6.51
CA PHE A 63 9.89 14.28 -5.08
C PHE A 63 10.96 13.27 -4.69
N GLU A 64 11.64 13.57 -3.58
CA GLU A 64 12.63 12.69 -2.98
C GLU A 64 12.05 11.29 -2.73
N ARG A 65 12.86 10.26 -3.03
CA ARG A 65 12.52 8.83 -2.94
C ARG A 65 11.36 8.40 -3.87
N GLY A 66 10.79 9.31 -4.66
CA GLY A 66 9.67 9.01 -5.54
C GLY A 66 9.99 7.99 -6.63
N GLU A 67 11.23 7.94 -7.13
CA GLU A 67 11.65 6.88 -8.08
C GLU A 67 11.50 5.48 -7.47
N GLU A 68 11.85 5.30 -6.19
CA GLU A 68 11.72 4.01 -5.51
C GLU A 68 10.25 3.64 -5.30
N VAL A 69 9.40 4.62 -4.93
CA VAL A 69 7.95 4.42 -4.83
C VAL A 69 7.37 4.00 -6.18
N PHE A 70 7.71 4.72 -7.25
CA PHE A 70 7.26 4.37 -8.59
C PHE A 70 7.73 2.99 -9.02
N ASN A 71 8.99 2.62 -8.72
CA ASN A 71 9.50 1.30 -9.06
C ASN A 71 8.71 0.19 -8.34
N ASN A 72 8.39 0.37 -7.06
CA ASN A 72 7.53 -0.57 -6.33
C ASN A 72 6.14 -0.69 -6.98
N PHE A 73 5.51 0.44 -7.28
CA PHE A 73 4.22 0.49 -7.98
C PHE A 73 4.26 -0.20 -9.36
N TYR A 74 5.22 0.18 -10.20
CA TYR A 74 5.32 -0.29 -11.58
C TYR A 74 5.69 -1.78 -11.66
N ASN A 75 6.47 -2.29 -10.71
CA ASN A 75 6.76 -3.73 -10.61
C ASN A 75 5.51 -4.56 -10.27
N LEU A 76 4.47 -3.97 -9.69
CA LEU A 76 3.22 -4.66 -9.35
C LEU A 76 2.17 -4.53 -10.44
N PHE A 77 2.02 -3.33 -11.03
CA PHE A 77 0.90 -3.03 -11.94
C PHE A 77 1.32 -2.74 -13.37
N GLY A 78 2.57 -2.32 -13.57
CA GLY A 78 3.08 -1.91 -14.89
C GLY A 78 3.74 -3.04 -15.68
N LYS A 79 4.18 -4.11 -15.02
CA LYS A 79 4.79 -5.27 -15.66
C LYS A 79 3.80 -6.44 -15.77
N ASN A 80 3.67 -6.97 -16.98
CA ASN A 80 3.03 -8.27 -17.21
C ASN A 80 3.98 -9.39 -16.79
N GLU A 81 4.15 -9.61 -15.49
CA GLU A 81 4.87 -10.79 -14.98
C GLU A 81 3.90 -11.97 -14.82
N PRO A 82 4.21 -13.15 -15.37
CA PRO A 82 3.40 -14.33 -15.11
C PRO A 82 3.48 -14.68 -13.62
N THR A 83 2.37 -14.56 -12.92
CA THR A 83 2.23 -15.01 -11.54
C THR A 83 2.11 -16.53 -11.52
N SER A 84 3.24 -17.21 -11.28
CA SER A 84 3.19 -18.61 -10.90
C SER A 84 2.59 -18.71 -9.50
N LYS A 85 1.49 -19.44 -9.35
CA LYS A 85 0.83 -19.70 -8.06
C LYS A 85 1.50 -20.80 -7.24
N GLU A 86 2.47 -21.51 -7.82
CA GLU A 86 3.20 -22.55 -7.11
C GLU A 86 4.25 -21.92 -6.18
N ILE A 87 4.29 -22.44 -4.95
CA ILE A 87 5.28 -22.13 -3.95
C ILE A 87 5.62 -23.40 -3.16
N ASP A 88 6.90 -23.60 -2.91
CA ASP A 88 7.40 -24.69 -2.06
C ASP A 88 7.12 -24.38 -0.58
N ASP A 89 6.75 -25.39 0.19
CA ASP A 89 6.36 -25.25 1.61
C ASP A 89 7.47 -24.61 2.47
N ILE A 90 8.75 -24.86 2.15
CA ILE A 90 9.89 -24.26 2.88
C ILE A 90 9.97 -22.77 2.56
N ILE A 91 9.76 -22.38 1.31
CA ILE A 91 9.74 -20.97 0.89
C ILE A 91 8.53 -20.26 1.52
N LEU A 92 7.35 -20.90 1.47
CA LEU A 92 6.13 -20.40 2.07
C LEU A 92 6.31 -20.12 3.57
N LYS A 93 6.84 -21.09 4.32
CA LYS A 93 7.12 -20.92 5.76
C LYS A 93 8.13 -19.80 6.03
N LYS A 94 9.17 -19.65 5.20
CA LYS A 94 10.14 -18.55 5.32
C LYS A 94 9.49 -17.19 5.09
N LEU A 95 8.60 -17.07 4.10
CA LEU A 95 7.86 -15.84 3.85
C LEU A 95 6.94 -15.48 5.00
N PHE A 96 6.24 -16.46 5.59
CA PHE A 96 5.43 -16.22 6.78
C PHE A 96 6.27 -15.73 7.97
N ILE A 97 7.40 -16.38 8.26
CA ILE A 97 8.30 -15.93 9.34
C ILE A 97 8.75 -14.49 9.10
N LYS A 98 9.23 -14.18 7.87
CA LYS A 98 9.67 -12.83 7.52
C LYS A 98 8.55 -11.80 7.61
N ARG A 99 7.31 -12.18 7.27
CA ARG A 99 6.14 -11.31 7.43
C ARG A 99 5.94 -10.94 8.90
N ILE A 100 5.97 -11.92 9.79
CA ILE A 100 5.83 -11.68 11.23
C ILE A 100 7.01 -10.87 11.79
N GLU A 101 8.22 -11.10 11.31
CA GLU A 101 9.39 -10.28 11.64
C GLU A 101 9.19 -8.81 11.23
N GLY A 102 8.70 -8.57 10.00
CA GLY A 102 8.40 -7.22 9.51
C GLY A 102 7.32 -6.51 10.33
N ILE A 103 6.23 -7.20 10.68
CA ILE A 103 5.18 -6.64 11.55
C ILE A 103 5.76 -6.31 12.94
N ASN A 104 6.57 -7.22 13.50
CA ASN A 104 7.24 -6.97 14.77
C ASN A 104 8.21 -5.78 14.71
N ASP A 105 8.86 -5.53 13.57
CA ASP A 105 9.69 -4.34 13.40
C ASP A 105 8.88 -3.04 13.40
N LEU A 106 7.66 -3.05 12.85
CA LEU A 106 6.71 -1.93 12.97
C LEU A 106 6.25 -1.74 14.42
N TYR A 107 5.82 -2.81 15.11
CA TYR A 107 5.34 -2.74 16.49
C TYR A 107 6.38 -2.21 17.48
N LYS A 108 7.67 -2.49 17.25
CA LYS A 108 8.77 -1.89 18.03
C LYS A 108 8.79 -0.35 17.95
N LEU A 109 8.26 0.26 16.90
CA LEU A 109 8.20 1.73 16.75
C LEU A 109 7.16 2.38 17.67
N SER A 110 6.14 1.64 18.10
CA SER A 110 5.04 2.14 18.94
C SER A 110 4.94 1.47 20.32
N ASN A 111 5.94 0.67 20.71
CA ASN A 111 5.94 -0.12 21.95
C ASN A 111 4.73 -1.09 22.04
N GLU A 112 4.28 -1.57 20.90
CA GLU A 112 3.20 -2.56 20.84
C GLU A 112 3.69 -3.96 21.17
N ARG A 113 2.74 -4.84 21.53
CA ARG A 113 3.05 -6.23 21.85
C ARG A 113 3.50 -6.99 20.60
N LEU A 114 4.65 -7.66 20.69
CA LEU A 114 5.22 -8.44 19.58
C LEU A 114 4.59 -9.84 19.48
N TYR A 115 4.46 -10.33 18.25
CA TYR A 115 4.10 -11.71 17.93
C TYR A 115 5.24 -12.67 18.29
N ASN A 116 4.88 -13.86 18.80
CA ASN A 116 5.85 -14.87 19.18
C ASN A 116 6.14 -15.84 18.02
N ILE A 117 7.16 -15.52 17.23
CA ILE A 117 7.56 -16.31 16.06
C ILE A 117 7.89 -17.77 16.39
N GLN A 118 8.44 -18.05 17.58
CA GLN A 118 8.85 -19.41 17.96
C GLN A 118 7.65 -20.34 18.18
N ASN A 119 6.55 -19.79 18.68
CA ASN A 119 5.32 -20.52 18.97
C ASN A 119 4.26 -20.38 17.87
N MET A 120 4.57 -19.62 16.81
CA MET A 120 3.64 -19.35 15.72
C MET A 120 3.31 -20.62 14.93
N LYS A 121 2.02 -20.89 14.80
CA LYS A 121 1.45 -21.94 13.95
C LYS A 121 0.95 -21.34 12.64
N PHE A 122 1.21 -22.04 11.55
CA PHE A 122 0.76 -21.67 10.21
C PHE A 122 -0.23 -22.73 9.74
N GLU A 123 -1.49 -22.36 9.60
CA GLU A 123 -2.57 -23.29 9.27
C GLU A 123 -3.24 -22.88 7.96
N LYS A 124 -3.27 -23.82 7.02
CA LYS A 124 -4.05 -23.64 5.79
C LYS A 124 -5.52 -23.85 6.11
N THR A 125 -6.37 -22.98 5.59
CA THR A 125 -7.84 -23.08 5.74
C THR A 125 -8.53 -22.63 4.45
N THR A 126 -9.84 -22.81 4.38
CA THR A 126 -10.68 -22.20 3.36
C THR A 126 -11.24 -20.87 3.85
N TYR A 127 -11.73 -20.04 2.91
CA TYR A 127 -12.41 -18.80 3.28
C TYR A 127 -13.65 -19.06 4.15
N ASP A 128 -14.45 -20.06 3.78
CA ASP A 128 -15.69 -20.39 4.48
C ASP A 128 -15.41 -20.80 5.93
N GLU A 129 -14.49 -21.75 6.16
CA GLU A 129 -14.06 -22.17 7.50
C GLU A 129 -13.54 -20.98 8.34
N LEU A 130 -12.71 -20.13 7.74
CA LEU A 130 -12.18 -18.96 8.42
C LEU A 130 -13.29 -17.98 8.82
N SER A 131 -14.27 -17.75 7.95
CA SER A 131 -15.39 -16.85 8.18
C SER A 131 -16.44 -17.39 9.16
N GLU A 132 -16.53 -18.72 9.31
CA GLU A 132 -17.38 -19.37 10.31
C GLU A 132 -16.76 -19.30 11.71
N GLU A 133 -15.43 -19.44 11.79
CA GLU A 133 -14.70 -19.42 13.06
C GLU A 133 -14.42 -18.00 13.58
N TYR A 134 -14.20 -17.04 12.68
CA TYR A 134 -13.75 -15.70 13.04
C TYR A 134 -14.50 -14.60 12.30
N ASN A 135 -14.64 -13.45 12.96
CA ASN A 135 -15.04 -12.24 12.28
C ASN A 135 -13.85 -11.68 11.48
N LEU A 136 -13.86 -11.92 10.17
CA LEU A 136 -12.80 -11.46 9.26
C LEU A 136 -12.61 -9.95 9.29
N HIS A 137 -13.71 -9.19 9.48
CA HIS A 137 -13.64 -7.75 9.60
C HIS A 137 -12.83 -7.35 10.84
N ASP A 138 -13.09 -7.99 11.98
CA ASP A 138 -12.36 -7.70 13.21
C ASP A 138 -10.88 -8.06 13.07
N ILE A 139 -10.54 -9.17 12.39
CA ILE A 139 -9.14 -9.55 12.14
C ILE A 139 -8.43 -8.50 11.26
N GLU A 140 -9.06 -8.10 10.15
CA GLU A 140 -8.47 -7.14 9.22
C GLU A 140 -8.37 -5.74 9.83
N GLU A 141 -9.36 -5.33 10.64
CA GLU A 141 -9.34 -4.07 11.39
C GLU A 141 -8.27 -4.09 12.47
N ILE A 142 -8.25 -5.09 13.34
CA ILE A 142 -7.35 -5.10 14.51
C ILE A 142 -5.89 -5.27 14.10
N ASP A 143 -5.55 -6.16 13.17
CA ASP A 143 -4.16 -6.59 12.98
C ASP A 143 -3.37 -5.65 12.04
N ILE A 144 -3.96 -5.34 10.88
CA ILE A 144 -3.26 -4.63 9.80
C ILE A 144 -3.78 -3.21 9.66
N LYS A 145 -5.11 -3.04 9.59
CA LYS A 145 -5.72 -1.74 9.26
C LYS A 145 -5.63 -0.75 10.42
N ASP A 146 -5.65 -1.18 11.68
CA ASP A 146 -5.55 -0.26 12.82
C ASP A 146 -4.10 -0.10 13.25
N TYR A 147 -3.42 -1.13 13.78
CA TYR A 147 -2.08 -0.91 14.35
C TYR A 147 -0.99 -0.67 13.28
N CYS A 148 -0.88 -1.53 12.27
CA CYS A 148 0.19 -1.38 11.28
C CYS A 148 0.01 -0.10 10.44
N SER A 149 -1.23 0.21 10.03
CA SER A 149 -1.53 1.48 9.35
C SER A 149 -1.27 2.68 10.25
N GLU A 150 -1.74 2.68 11.50
CA GLU A 150 -1.51 3.81 12.42
C GLU A 150 -0.02 4.05 12.63
N ILE A 151 0.78 2.99 12.75
CA ILE A 151 2.25 3.11 12.82
C ILE A 151 2.81 3.71 11.54
N MET A 152 2.32 3.27 10.37
CA MET A 152 2.74 3.83 9.09
C MET A 152 2.46 5.34 9.02
N TRP A 153 1.25 5.75 9.33
CA TRP A 153 0.83 7.15 9.31
C TRP A 153 1.53 8.03 10.35
N THR A 154 1.73 7.51 11.57
CA THR A 154 2.17 8.35 12.70
C THR A 154 3.68 8.29 12.96
N LYS A 155 4.39 7.29 12.44
CA LYS A 155 5.83 7.05 12.75
C LYS A 155 6.73 6.88 11.52
N VAL A 156 6.16 6.47 10.37
CA VAL A 156 6.94 6.08 9.19
C VAL A 156 6.79 7.12 8.09
N LEU A 157 5.60 7.26 7.53
CA LEU A 157 5.33 8.13 6.39
C LEU A 157 5.50 9.62 6.78
N PRO A 158 6.06 10.44 5.88
CA PRO A 158 6.03 11.88 6.06
C PRO A 158 4.60 12.41 5.93
N ASP A 159 4.37 13.60 6.47
CA ASP A 159 3.14 14.36 6.21
C ASP A 159 3.04 14.73 4.72
N GLU A 160 1.83 14.77 4.16
CA GLU A 160 1.60 15.11 2.74
C GLU A 160 2.15 16.49 2.34
N LYS A 161 2.29 17.43 3.30
CA LYS A 161 2.93 18.73 3.06
C LYS A 161 4.45 18.63 2.94
N GLN A 162 5.05 17.58 3.52
CA GLN A 162 6.49 17.31 3.40
C GLN A 162 6.78 16.50 2.13
N ASN A 163 5.96 15.50 1.84
CA ASN A 163 6.05 14.73 0.60
C ASN A 163 4.64 14.42 0.04
N PRO A 164 4.21 15.14 -1.01
CA PRO A 164 2.88 14.97 -1.61
C PRO A 164 2.57 13.56 -2.10
N ILE A 165 3.58 12.72 -2.36
CA ILE A 165 3.36 11.32 -2.78
C ILE A 165 2.57 10.54 -1.74
N CYS A 166 2.65 10.89 -0.45
CA CYS A 166 1.83 10.27 0.60
C CYS A 166 0.32 10.40 0.34
N ALA A 167 -0.12 11.48 -0.32
CA ALA A 167 -1.53 11.67 -0.69
C ALA A 167 -2.02 10.67 -1.76
N PHE A 168 -1.15 9.82 -2.32
CA PHE A 168 -1.57 8.71 -3.18
C PHE A 168 -2.12 7.51 -2.43
N GLU A 169 -2.11 7.48 -1.08
CA GLU A 169 -2.56 6.33 -0.31
C GLU A 169 -3.96 5.85 -0.72
N GLU A 170 -4.97 6.71 -0.68
CA GLU A 170 -6.35 6.36 -1.06
C GLU A 170 -6.47 5.96 -2.53
N ALA A 171 -5.72 6.63 -3.41
CA ALA A 171 -5.71 6.29 -4.82
C ALA A 171 -5.09 4.90 -5.07
N LEU A 172 -4.04 4.54 -4.32
CA LEU A 172 -3.43 3.22 -4.34
C LEU A 172 -4.38 2.19 -3.70
N TYR A 173 -5.07 2.52 -2.61
CA TYR A 173 -6.02 1.61 -1.98
C TYR A 173 -7.17 1.26 -2.94
N ASN A 174 -7.71 2.23 -3.68
CA ASN A 174 -8.75 1.97 -4.68
C ASN A 174 -8.28 1.07 -5.84
N LEU A 175 -6.99 1.07 -6.16
CA LEU A 175 -6.41 0.17 -7.15
C LEU A 175 -6.17 -1.25 -6.60
N THR A 176 -5.77 -1.35 -5.33
CA THR A 176 -5.25 -2.59 -4.75
C THR A 176 -6.24 -3.34 -3.85
N LEU A 177 -7.16 -2.61 -3.23
CA LEU A 177 -8.04 -3.04 -2.15
C LEU A 177 -7.29 -3.71 -0.99
N GLU A 178 -6.02 -3.32 -0.77
CA GLU A 178 -5.14 -3.97 0.19
C GLU A 178 -4.06 -3.00 0.70
N TYR A 179 -4.21 -2.53 1.95
CA TYR A 179 -3.27 -1.59 2.58
C TYR A 179 -1.84 -2.13 2.68
N ASN A 180 -1.63 -3.43 2.82
CA ASN A 180 -0.26 -3.98 2.81
C ASN A 180 0.46 -3.70 1.49
N ILE A 181 -0.26 -3.71 0.37
CA ILE A 181 0.31 -3.37 -0.94
C ILE A 181 0.56 -1.87 -1.04
N VAL A 182 -0.35 -1.05 -0.52
CA VAL A 182 -0.19 0.41 -0.48
C VAL A 182 1.06 0.79 0.32
N TYR A 183 1.22 0.25 1.51
CA TYR A 183 2.38 0.53 2.36
C TYR A 183 3.68 -0.08 1.84
N TYR A 184 3.63 -1.20 1.13
CA TYR A 184 4.80 -1.67 0.37
C TYR A 184 5.26 -0.62 -0.65
N ILE A 185 4.32 -0.03 -1.39
CA ILE A 185 4.61 0.98 -2.42
C ILE A 185 5.17 2.24 -1.78
N LEU A 186 4.54 2.73 -0.71
CA LEU A 186 4.90 3.99 -0.05
C LEU A 186 6.07 3.89 0.94
N TRP A 187 6.47 2.68 1.36
CA TRP A 187 7.57 2.45 2.30
C TRP A 187 8.84 3.27 2.01
N PRO A 188 9.30 3.45 0.76
CA PRO A 188 10.49 4.23 0.47
C PRO A 188 10.47 5.66 1.01
N LEU A 189 9.30 6.28 1.19
CA LEU A 189 9.15 7.66 1.68
C LEU A 189 9.54 7.81 3.16
N GLY A 190 9.28 6.78 3.96
CA GLY A 190 9.50 6.76 5.41
C GLY A 190 10.57 5.77 5.88
N LYS A 191 11.29 5.17 4.92
CA LYS A 191 12.23 4.06 5.16
C LYS A 191 13.19 4.40 6.32
N LYS A 192 13.31 3.46 7.26
CA LYS A 192 14.31 3.50 8.32
C LYS A 192 15.52 2.68 7.88
N ASP A 193 16.74 3.21 8.06
CA ASP A 193 17.98 2.60 7.54
C ASP A 193 18.19 1.13 7.95
N ASN A 194 17.68 0.73 9.11
CA ASN A 194 17.86 -0.60 9.68
C ASN A 194 16.64 -1.53 9.52
N ILE A 195 15.62 -1.12 8.77
CA ILE A 195 14.40 -1.91 8.58
C ILE A 195 14.22 -2.14 7.08
N GLU A 196 14.30 -3.41 6.65
CA GLU A 196 13.87 -3.80 5.31
C GLU A 196 12.37 -3.51 5.14
N ASN A 197 11.86 -3.42 3.91
CA ASN A 197 10.44 -3.16 3.72
C ASN A 197 9.59 -4.28 4.38
N PRO A 198 8.85 -3.98 5.47
CA PRO A 198 8.18 -5.01 6.26
C PRO A 198 7.02 -5.67 5.51
N TYR A 199 6.56 -5.02 4.43
CA TYR A 199 5.49 -5.51 3.57
C TYR A 199 6.00 -6.35 2.39
N SER A 200 7.31 -6.42 2.13
CA SER A 200 7.86 -7.24 1.06
C SER A 200 7.45 -8.72 1.11
N PRO A 201 7.46 -9.40 2.29
CA PRO A 201 7.00 -10.78 2.38
C PRO A 201 5.50 -10.93 2.10
N TYR A 202 4.67 -9.94 2.48
CA TYR A 202 3.24 -9.92 2.12
C TYR A 202 3.09 -9.93 0.60
N VAL A 203 3.79 -9.03 -0.09
CA VAL A 203 3.70 -8.88 -1.55
C VAL A 203 4.08 -10.18 -2.27
N GLU A 204 5.14 -10.85 -1.83
CA GLU A 204 5.56 -12.15 -2.37
C GLU A 204 4.45 -13.19 -2.21
N LEU A 205 3.81 -13.28 -1.05
CA LEU A 205 2.68 -14.18 -0.80
C LEU A 205 1.46 -13.82 -1.65
N TRP A 206 1.11 -12.54 -1.73
CA TRP A 206 0.00 -12.03 -2.52
C TRP A 206 0.17 -12.32 -4.02
N LYS A 207 1.39 -12.16 -4.57
CA LYS A 207 1.72 -12.55 -5.95
C LYS A 207 1.49 -14.04 -6.23
N LYS A 208 1.50 -14.89 -5.20
CA LYS A 208 1.17 -16.32 -5.27
C LYS A 208 -0.32 -16.63 -5.09
N GLY A 209 -1.16 -15.62 -4.89
CA GLY A 209 -2.58 -15.78 -4.56
C GLY A 209 -2.83 -16.07 -3.08
N ILE A 210 -1.81 -15.95 -2.23
CA ILE A 210 -1.89 -16.36 -0.83
C ILE A 210 -2.29 -15.18 0.02
N LYS A 211 -3.48 -15.25 0.62
CA LYS A 211 -3.94 -14.28 1.62
C LYS A 211 -3.72 -14.85 3.01
N THR A 212 -3.25 -14.01 3.93
CA THR A 212 -2.88 -14.44 5.28
C THR A 212 -3.52 -13.56 6.32
N TYR A 213 -3.92 -14.20 7.41
CA TYR A 213 -4.65 -13.63 8.51
C TYR A 213 -3.91 -13.99 9.80
N VAL A 214 -3.46 -12.98 10.53
CA VAL A 214 -2.88 -13.18 11.84
C VAL A 214 -4.03 -13.11 12.83
N ILE A 215 -4.27 -14.21 13.54
CA ILE A 215 -5.46 -14.41 14.38
C ILE A 215 -5.16 -13.97 15.81
N ASP A 216 -3.99 -14.38 16.30
CA ASP A 216 -3.47 -14.01 17.61
C ASP A 216 -1.94 -14.11 17.61
N GLU A 217 -1.35 -13.96 18.79
CA GLU A 217 0.10 -13.95 18.98
C GLU A 217 0.84 -15.23 18.56
N ASN A 218 0.12 -16.34 18.35
CA ASN A 218 0.62 -17.68 18.06
C ASN A 218 -0.06 -18.36 16.85
N LEU A 219 -1.01 -17.74 16.16
CA LEU A 219 -1.72 -18.36 15.04
C LEU A 219 -1.82 -17.45 13.81
N VAL A 220 -1.33 -17.96 12.68
CA VAL A 220 -1.58 -17.42 11.35
C VAL A 220 -2.38 -18.43 10.54
N LYS A 221 -3.52 -18.01 10.03
CA LYS A 221 -4.28 -18.75 9.03
C LYS A 221 -4.02 -18.19 7.63
N TYR A 222 -4.03 -19.05 6.62
CA TYR A 222 -3.82 -18.62 5.23
C TYR A 222 -4.66 -19.43 4.23
N ILE A 223 -4.95 -18.78 3.10
CA ILE A 223 -5.74 -19.30 1.99
C ILE A 223 -4.87 -19.24 0.73
N LEU A 224 -4.92 -20.28 -0.12
CA LEU A 224 -4.23 -20.37 -1.41
C LEU A 224 -5.15 -20.04 -2.60
#